data_AF-A0A1H6YJD3-F1
#
_entry.id   AF-A0A1H6YJD3-F1
#
_cell.length_a   1.000
_cell.length_b   1.000
_cell.length_c   1.000
_cell.angle_alpha   90.00
_cell.angle_beta   90.00
_cell.angle_gamma   90.00
#
_symmetry.space_group_name_H-M   'P 1'
#
loop_
_entity.id
_entity.type
_entity.pdbx_description
1 polymer ?
#
loop_
_entity_poly.entity_id
_entity_poly.type
_entity_poly.pdbx_seq_one_letter_code
_entity_poly.pdbx_strand_id
1 'polypeptide(L)'
;MKGFVDEGPTIRIYYDLEGQRRKDLVKALGEILLWEPKYLGAPTFSYQVGNYIVTQIGAIICPECCTKEIAQQIMLKLRERGFDHTGTNLMLYVVSLPRSMFDDTSLARLRNLVKSKETILKAAIGARDLQIEMTDEKVYFPWFTLSGADGEADAYNKLIAALGKAAREQIIMAILFSSKWVI
;
A
#
# COMPACT_ATOMS: atom_id res chain seq x y z
N MET A 1 18.06 7.54 22.33
CA MET A 1 18.20 6.58 21.22
C MET A 1 16.82 6.18 20.75
N LYS A 2 16.33 6.74 19.64
CA LYS A 2 15.20 6.12 18.92
C LYS A 2 15.72 4.79 18.40
N GLY A 3 15.14 3.68 18.85
CA GLY A 3 15.40 2.40 18.21
C GLY A 3 15.03 2.54 16.74
N PHE A 4 15.99 2.34 15.85
CA PHE A 4 15.76 2.23 14.41
C PHE A 4 14.98 0.93 14.18
N VAL A 5 13.67 0.99 14.36
CA VAL A 5 12.78 0.03 13.72
C VAL A 5 12.72 0.52 12.28
N ASP A 6 13.19 -0.27 11.32
CA ASP A 6 12.91 -0.02 9.91
C ASP A 6 11.39 -0.06 9.76
N GLU A 7 10.76 1.12 9.78
CA GLU A 7 9.32 1.33 9.65
C GLU A 7 8.94 0.97 8.22
N GLY A 8 8.93 -0.33 7.93
CA GLY A 8 8.49 -0.88 6.66
C GLY A 8 7.07 -0.41 6.31
N PRO A 9 6.59 -0.75 5.11
CA PRO A 9 5.27 -0.30 4.67
C PRO A 9 4.17 -0.73 5.66
N THR A 10 3.13 0.10 5.77
CA THR A 10 1.98 -0.13 6.64
C THR A 10 1.38 -1.50 6.32
N ILE A 11 1.21 -2.34 7.34
CA ILE A 11 0.63 -3.66 7.15
C ILE A 11 -0.84 -3.54 6.78
N ARG A 12 -1.24 -4.22 5.70
CA ARG A 12 -2.63 -4.33 5.25
C ARG A 12 -3.02 -5.79 5.08
N ILE A 13 -4.21 -6.13 5.57
CA ILE A 13 -4.83 -7.45 5.45
C ILE A 13 -6.16 -7.26 4.73
N TYR A 14 -6.32 -7.87 3.57
CA TYR A 14 -7.49 -7.72 2.72
C TYR A 14 -8.48 -8.85 2.97
N TYR A 15 -9.78 -8.53 3.03
CA TYR A 15 -10.85 -9.53 3.15
C TYR A 15 -11.91 -9.44 2.04
N ASP A 16 -11.97 -8.34 1.28
CA ASP A 16 -12.97 -8.11 0.22
C ASP A 16 -14.42 -8.28 0.70
N LEU A 17 -14.73 -7.62 1.82
CA LEU A 17 -16.03 -7.71 2.47
C LEU A 17 -16.75 -6.38 2.45
N GLU A 18 -18.04 -6.44 2.16
CA GLU A 18 -18.96 -5.31 2.19
C GLU A 18 -20.20 -5.62 3.05
N GLY A 19 -21.07 -4.62 3.22
CA GLY A 19 -22.36 -4.77 3.88
C GLY A 19 -22.27 -5.34 5.29
N GLN A 20 -23.13 -6.31 5.60
CA GLN A 20 -23.21 -6.91 6.93
C GLN A 20 -21.95 -7.70 7.28
N ARG A 21 -21.36 -8.44 6.33
CA ARG A 21 -20.17 -9.26 6.59
C ARG A 21 -18.96 -8.42 7.00
N ARG A 22 -18.84 -7.19 6.46
CA ARG A 22 -17.84 -6.22 6.91
C ARG A 22 -18.09 -5.73 8.34
N LYS A 23 -19.35 -5.50 8.74
CA LYS A 23 -19.69 -5.11 10.12
C LYS A 23 -19.36 -6.24 11.11
N ASP A 24 -19.61 -7.48 10.71
CA ASP A 24 -19.27 -8.65 11.53
C ASP A 24 -17.74 -8.78 11.70
N LEU A 25 -16.96 -8.53 10.63
CA LEU A 25 -15.49 -8.46 10.70
C LEU A 25 -15.03 -7.38 11.69
N VAL A 26 -15.62 -6.18 11.60
CA VAL A 26 -15.30 -5.04 12.48
C VAL A 26 -15.58 -5.39 13.94
N LYS A 27 -16.72 -6.02 14.23
CA LYS A 27 -17.07 -6.49 15.57
C LYS A 27 -16.07 -7.53 16.07
N ALA A 28 -15.76 -8.54 15.26
CA ALA A 28 -14.79 -9.58 15.61
C ALA A 28 -13.40 -9.01 15.90
N LEU A 29 -12.94 -8.02 15.10
CA LEU A 29 -11.70 -7.32 15.35
C LEU A 29 -11.73 -6.55 16.68
N GLY A 30 -12.84 -5.87 16.98
CA GLY A 30 -13.03 -5.18 18.25
C GLY A 30 -12.96 -6.10 19.46
N GLU A 31 -13.58 -7.28 19.38
CA GLU A 31 -13.50 -8.31 20.42
C GLU A 31 -12.08 -8.86 20.59
N ILE A 32 -11.35 -9.10 19.49
CA ILE A 32 -9.96 -9.59 19.53
C ILE A 32 -9.02 -8.58 20.18
N LEU A 33 -9.20 -7.29 19.86
CA LEU A 33 -8.33 -6.21 20.33
C LEU A 33 -8.81 -5.59 21.65
N LEU A 34 -10.00 -5.97 22.13
CA LEU A 34 -10.68 -5.38 23.29
C LEU A 34 -10.92 -3.88 23.14
N TRP A 35 -11.30 -3.44 21.93
CA TRP A 35 -11.64 -2.06 21.61
C TRP A 35 -13.00 -1.97 20.93
N GLU A 36 -13.81 -1.00 21.34
CA GLU A 36 -15.12 -0.76 20.71
C GLU A 36 -14.93 -0.15 19.31
N PRO A 37 -15.59 -0.71 18.27
CA PRO A 37 -15.52 -0.13 16.94
C PRO A 37 -16.28 1.20 16.81
N LYS A 38 -15.64 2.19 16.18
CA LYS A 38 -16.23 3.49 15.86
C LYS A 38 -16.37 3.66 14.36
N TYR A 39 -17.59 3.95 13.89
CA TYR A 39 -17.80 4.30 12.48
C TYR A 39 -17.35 5.73 12.20
N LEU A 40 -16.57 5.93 11.14
CA LEU A 40 -15.99 7.23 10.79
C LEU A 40 -16.85 8.06 9.84
N GLY A 41 -17.90 7.48 9.26
CA GLY A 41 -18.79 8.18 8.33
C GLY A 41 -18.11 8.59 7.02
N ALA A 42 -18.75 9.50 6.27
CA ALA A 42 -18.21 10.01 5.01
C ALA A 42 -16.94 10.88 5.22
N PRO A 43 -16.01 10.94 4.25
CA PRO A 43 -16.06 10.29 2.94
C PRO A 43 -15.47 8.88 2.92
N THR A 44 -14.86 8.40 4.02
CA THR A 44 -14.11 7.14 4.02
C THR A 44 -15.00 5.91 4.20
N PHE A 45 -16.12 6.08 4.92
CA PHE A 45 -17.03 5.01 5.34
C PHE A 45 -16.31 3.85 6.06
N SER A 46 -15.17 4.16 6.69
CA SER A 46 -14.33 3.23 7.42
C SER A 46 -14.79 3.07 8.87
N TYR A 47 -14.29 2.04 9.54
CA TYR A 47 -14.37 1.87 10.98
C TYR A 47 -13.00 2.02 11.61
N GLN A 48 -12.95 2.58 12.81
CA GLN A 48 -11.78 2.60 13.67
C GLN A 48 -11.97 1.57 14.79
N VAL A 49 -10.96 0.75 15.05
CA VAL A 49 -10.92 -0.20 16.18
C VAL A 49 -9.58 0.01 16.90
N GLY A 50 -9.58 0.78 17.98
CA GLY A 50 -8.33 1.28 18.57
C GLY A 50 -7.53 2.11 17.55
N ASN A 51 -6.31 1.66 17.24
CA ASN A 51 -5.44 2.28 16.23
C ASN A 51 -5.49 1.58 14.85
N TYR A 52 -6.42 0.64 14.66
CA TYR A 52 -6.64 -0.06 13.39
C TYR A 52 -7.77 0.60 12.62
N ILE A 53 -7.69 0.57 11.29
CA ILE A 53 -8.76 1.05 10.41
C ILE A 53 -9.27 -0.11 9.56
N VAL A 54 -10.58 -0.33 9.56
CA VAL A 54 -11.25 -1.22 8.61
C VAL A 54 -11.88 -0.37 7.52
N THR A 55 -11.33 -0.45 6.31
CA THR A 55 -11.75 0.32 5.14
C THR A 55 -13.14 -0.08 4.63
N GLN A 56 -13.71 0.72 3.73
CA GLN A 56 -14.98 0.41 3.07
C GLN A 56 -14.98 -0.96 2.36
N ILE A 57 -13.83 -1.43 1.86
CA ILE A 57 -13.70 -2.72 1.17
C ILE A 57 -13.26 -3.87 2.10
N GLY A 58 -13.29 -3.65 3.42
CA GLY A 58 -12.95 -4.68 4.41
C GLY A 58 -11.45 -4.95 4.57
N ALA A 59 -10.57 -4.11 4.02
CA ALA A 59 -9.15 -4.16 4.35
C ALA A 59 -8.90 -3.62 5.77
N ILE A 60 -8.13 -4.35 6.57
CA ILE A 60 -7.61 -3.91 7.87
C ILE A 60 -6.25 -3.24 7.63
N ILE A 61 -6.16 -1.96 7.97
CA ILE A 61 -4.92 -1.19 8.02
C ILE A 61 -4.42 -1.21 9.46
N CYS A 62 -3.25 -1.79 9.67
CA CYS A 62 -2.63 -1.88 10.98
C CYS A 62 -1.87 -0.58 11.32
N PRO A 63 -1.74 -0.24 12.62
CA PRO A 63 -0.90 0.88 13.02
C PRO A 63 0.59 0.59 12.75
N GLU A 64 1.40 1.64 12.68
CA GLU A 64 2.86 1.56 12.47
C GLU A 64 3.57 0.68 13.51
N CYS A 65 3.07 0.63 14.74
CA CYS A 65 3.61 -0.22 15.81
C CYS A 65 3.22 -1.70 15.69
N CYS A 66 2.37 -2.08 14.71
CA CYS A 66 1.98 -3.46 14.51
C CYS A 66 3.14 -4.25 13.91
N THR A 67 3.64 -5.24 14.63
CA THR A 67 4.65 -6.16 14.10
C THR A 67 4.01 -7.25 13.23
N LYS A 68 4.83 -7.94 12.45
CA LYS A 68 4.40 -9.10 11.64
C LYS A 68 3.73 -10.17 12.51
N GLU A 69 4.27 -10.44 13.68
CA GLU A 69 3.76 -11.45 14.62
C GLU A 69 2.37 -11.05 15.12
N ILE A 70 2.17 -9.79 15.49
CA ILE A 70 0.86 -9.28 15.92
C ILE A 70 -0.15 -9.40 14.78
N ALA A 71 0.22 -8.99 13.56
CA ALA A 71 -0.64 -9.08 12.40
C ALA A 71 -1.03 -10.54 12.09
N GLN A 72 -0.08 -11.49 12.16
CA GLN A 72 -0.34 -12.92 11.99
C GLN A 72 -1.29 -13.48 13.06
N GLN A 73 -1.15 -13.05 14.32
CA GLN A 73 -2.07 -13.45 15.39
C GLN A 73 -3.49 -12.92 15.16
N ILE A 74 -3.64 -11.69 14.67
CA ILE A 74 -4.94 -11.13 14.28
C ILE A 74 -5.55 -11.97 13.15
N MET A 75 -4.78 -12.28 12.11
CA MET A 75 -5.24 -13.10 10.98
C MET A 75 -5.71 -14.49 11.45
N LEU A 76 -4.96 -15.14 12.35
CA LEU A 76 -5.31 -16.45 12.89
C LEU A 76 -6.62 -16.40 13.68
N LYS A 77 -6.76 -15.45 14.61
CA LYS A 77 -7.97 -15.28 15.43
C LYS A 77 -9.21 -14.90 14.61
N LEU A 78 -9.03 -14.18 13.51
CA LEU A 78 -10.11 -13.85 12.58
C LEU A 78 -10.51 -15.06 11.73
N ARG A 79 -9.55 -15.88 11.28
CA ARG A 79 -9.81 -17.16 10.60
C ARG A 79 -10.62 -18.11 11.48
N GLU A 80 -10.28 -18.24 12.76
CA GLU A 80 -11.04 -19.05 13.73
C GLU A 80 -12.50 -18.60 13.86
N ARG A 81 -12.80 -17.33 13.53
CA ARG A 81 -14.16 -16.74 13.49
C ARG A 81 -14.79 -16.78 12.09
N GLY A 82 -14.20 -17.50 11.14
CA GLY A 82 -14.71 -17.66 9.77
C GLY A 82 -14.41 -16.49 8.84
N PHE A 83 -13.35 -15.70 9.12
CA PHE A 83 -12.85 -14.67 8.22
C PHE A 83 -11.49 -15.09 7.66
N ASP A 84 -11.48 -15.58 6.43
CA ASP A 84 -10.24 -15.82 5.68
C ASP A 84 -9.86 -14.56 4.90
N HIS A 85 -8.62 -14.12 5.07
CA HIS A 85 -8.10 -12.99 4.31
C HIS A 85 -7.89 -13.39 2.84
N THR A 86 -8.16 -12.46 1.93
CA THR A 86 -7.93 -12.62 0.47
C THR A 86 -6.52 -12.17 0.05
N GLY A 87 -5.76 -11.55 0.95
CA GLY A 87 -4.37 -11.19 0.71
C GLY A 87 -3.78 -10.35 1.85
N THR A 88 -2.46 -10.18 1.83
CA THR A 88 -1.76 -9.28 2.75
C THR A 88 -0.44 -8.84 2.13
N ASN A 89 0.05 -7.65 2.50
CA ASN A 89 1.38 -7.20 2.10
C ASN A 89 2.53 -7.73 3.00
N LEU A 90 2.23 -8.51 4.05
CA LEU A 90 3.22 -9.05 4.99
C LEU A 90 4.31 -9.93 4.37
N MET A 91 4.05 -10.50 3.20
CA MET A 91 4.94 -11.43 2.49
C MET A 91 5.42 -10.86 1.15
N LEU A 92 5.11 -9.61 0.85
CA LEU A 92 5.55 -8.99 -0.39
C LEU A 92 7.03 -8.62 -0.31
N TYR A 93 7.70 -8.72 -1.45
CA TYR A 93 9.01 -8.13 -1.67
C TYR A 93 8.83 -6.62 -1.86
N VAL A 94 9.40 -5.86 -0.93
CA VAL A 94 9.26 -4.40 -0.91
C VAL A 94 10.51 -3.79 -1.52
N VAL A 95 10.35 -3.16 -2.68
CA VAL A 95 11.39 -2.29 -3.23
C VAL A 95 11.24 -0.92 -2.58
N SER A 96 12.37 -0.25 -2.30
CA SER A 96 12.36 1.12 -1.77
C SER A 96 13.38 2.00 -2.47
N LEU A 97 13.09 3.30 -2.49
CA LEU A 97 14.01 4.35 -2.92
C LEU A 97 14.21 5.37 -1.79
N PRO A 98 15.38 6.03 -1.67
CA PRO A 98 15.56 7.11 -0.71
C PRO A 98 14.57 8.26 -0.94
N ARG A 99 13.92 8.72 0.13
CA ARG A 99 13.00 9.87 0.11
C ARG A 99 13.69 11.15 -0.40
N SER A 100 14.99 11.30 -0.11
CA SER A 100 15.83 12.41 -0.53
C SER A 100 15.99 12.54 -2.05
N MET A 101 15.68 11.50 -2.82
CA MET A 101 15.70 11.58 -4.28
C MET A 101 14.56 12.41 -4.87
N PHE A 102 13.52 12.70 -4.08
CA PHE A 102 12.30 13.33 -4.56
C PHE A 102 12.01 14.63 -3.82
N ASP A 103 11.46 15.59 -4.55
CA ASP A 103 10.67 16.68 -3.98
C ASP A 103 9.16 16.35 -4.07
N ASP A 104 8.31 17.17 -3.48
CA ASP A 104 6.86 16.91 -3.47
C ASP A 104 6.25 16.90 -4.88
N THR A 105 6.84 17.66 -5.81
CA THR A 105 6.40 17.73 -7.20
C THR A 105 6.69 16.42 -7.95
N SER A 106 7.90 15.89 -7.83
CA SER A 106 8.31 14.63 -8.43
C SER A 106 7.61 13.44 -7.79
N LEU A 107 7.27 13.49 -6.49
CA LEU A 107 6.40 12.50 -5.86
C LEU A 107 4.98 12.52 -6.42
N ALA A 108 4.39 13.71 -6.61
CA ALA A 108 3.08 13.83 -7.23
C ALA A 108 3.09 13.28 -8.66
N ARG A 109 4.16 13.56 -9.43
CA ARG A 109 4.37 12.98 -10.76
C ARG A 109 4.49 11.45 -10.71
N LEU A 110 5.25 10.91 -9.76
CA LEU A 110 5.41 9.46 -9.59
C LEU A 110 4.06 8.79 -9.33
N ARG A 111 3.26 9.34 -8.40
CA ARG A 111 1.91 8.84 -8.12
C ARG A 111 1.02 8.90 -9.36
N ASN A 112 1.03 10.00 -10.10
CA ASN A 112 0.25 10.15 -11.32
C ASN A 112 0.71 9.19 -12.43
N LEU A 113 2.02 8.99 -12.58
CA LEU A 113 2.59 8.06 -13.54
C LEU A 113 2.12 6.64 -13.27
N VAL A 114 2.21 6.19 -12.01
CA VAL A 114 1.75 4.86 -11.59
C VAL A 114 0.25 4.72 -11.80
N LYS A 115 -0.53 5.72 -11.37
CA LYS A 115 -1.99 5.74 -11.55
C LYS A 115 -2.39 5.67 -13.03
N SER A 116 -1.71 6.41 -13.90
CA SER A 116 -1.99 6.43 -15.35
C SER A 116 -1.71 5.08 -16.05
N LYS A 117 -0.94 4.19 -15.42
CA LYS A 117 -0.56 2.87 -15.95
C LYS A 117 -1.03 1.72 -15.06
N GLU A 118 -1.91 2.00 -14.11
CA GLU A 118 -2.26 1.08 -13.03
C GLU A 118 -2.71 -0.29 -13.56
N THR A 119 -3.62 -0.32 -14.52
CA THR A 119 -4.14 -1.56 -15.11
C THR A 119 -3.03 -2.42 -15.71
N ILE A 120 -2.12 -1.83 -16.48
CA ILE A 120 -1.02 -2.55 -17.14
C ILE A 120 0.01 -3.00 -16.11
N LEU A 121 0.38 -2.13 -15.18
CA LEU A 121 1.35 -2.45 -14.13
C LEU A 121 0.84 -3.60 -13.24
N LYS A 122 -0.41 -3.52 -12.77
CA LYS A 122 -1.03 -4.59 -11.98
C LYS A 122 -1.05 -5.91 -12.72
N ALA A 123 -1.44 -5.90 -14.00
CA ALA A 123 -1.45 -7.11 -14.83
C ALA A 123 -0.04 -7.69 -15.03
N ALA A 124 0.97 -6.85 -15.26
CA ALA A 124 2.34 -7.29 -15.55
C ALA A 124 3.03 -7.91 -14.33
N ILE A 125 2.80 -7.37 -13.13
CA ILE A 125 3.50 -7.80 -11.90
C ILE A 125 2.60 -8.60 -10.94
N GLY A 126 1.36 -8.87 -11.32
CA GLY A 126 0.38 -9.57 -10.48
C GLY A 126 0.02 -8.82 -9.19
N ALA A 127 0.20 -7.50 -9.14
CA ALA A 127 -0.06 -6.72 -7.95
C ALA A 127 -1.56 -6.43 -7.78
N ARG A 128 -2.05 -6.63 -6.57
CA ARG A 128 -3.41 -6.27 -6.17
C ARG A 128 -3.59 -4.74 -6.06
N ASP A 129 -2.60 -4.08 -5.47
CA ASP A 129 -2.58 -2.64 -5.28
C ASP A 129 -1.18 -2.07 -5.55
N LEU A 130 -1.12 -0.83 -6.01
CA LEU A 130 0.12 -0.12 -6.33
C LEU A 130 0.31 1.09 -5.40
N GLN A 131 0.03 0.89 -4.12
CA GLN A 131 0.21 1.94 -3.11
C GLN A 131 1.68 2.34 -2.99
N ILE A 132 1.92 3.64 -2.96
CA ILE A 132 3.24 4.20 -2.69
C ILE A 132 3.21 4.75 -1.28
N GLU A 133 3.99 4.13 -0.40
CA GLU A 133 4.11 4.54 1.00
C GLU A 133 5.39 5.31 1.22
N MET A 134 5.40 6.16 2.24
CA MET A 134 6.49 7.10 2.41
C MET A 134 6.72 7.41 3.88
N THR A 135 7.99 7.44 4.24
CA THR A 135 8.48 7.98 5.51
C THR A 135 9.42 9.15 5.21
N ASP A 136 10.00 9.75 6.25
CA ASP A 136 11.01 10.79 6.09
C ASP A 136 12.28 10.27 5.39
N GLU A 137 12.52 8.95 5.41
CA GLU A 137 13.74 8.33 4.87
C GLU A 137 13.53 7.60 3.54
N LYS A 138 12.38 6.93 3.36
CA LYS A 138 12.16 6.01 2.23
C LYS A 138 10.82 6.21 1.56
N VAL A 139 10.78 5.85 0.28
CA VAL A 139 9.58 5.65 -0.53
C VAL A 139 9.48 4.16 -0.82
N TYR A 140 8.41 3.51 -0.35
CA TYR A 140 8.19 2.07 -0.44
C TYR A 140 7.18 1.70 -1.54
N PHE A 141 7.47 0.58 -2.20
CA PHE A 141 6.67 -0.01 -3.26
C PHE A 141 6.33 -1.47 -2.88
N PRO A 142 5.37 -1.69 -1.96
CA PRO A 142 4.96 -3.02 -1.48
C PRO A 142 4.08 -3.72 -2.52
N TRP A 143 4.61 -3.99 -3.71
CA TRP A 143 3.82 -4.45 -4.86
C TRP A 143 4.11 -5.89 -5.25
N PHE A 144 5.29 -6.39 -4.93
CA PHE A 144 5.86 -7.53 -5.65
C PHE A 144 5.74 -8.82 -4.84
N THR A 145 5.39 -9.91 -5.52
CA THR A 145 5.55 -11.26 -5.00
C THR A 145 6.72 -11.89 -5.72
N LEU A 146 7.65 -12.52 -4.99
CA LEU A 146 8.69 -13.33 -5.61
C LEU A 146 8.13 -14.72 -5.91
N SER A 147 8.14 -15.11 -7.17
CA SER A 147 7.81 -16.45 -7.64
C SER A 147 8.99 -17.43 -7.51
N GLY A 148 10.21 -16.90 -7.30
CA GLY A 148 11.45 -17.68 -7.24
C GLY A 148 12.16 -17.80 -8.60
N ALA A 149 11.70 -17.07 -9.61
CA ALA A 149 12.38 -16.99 -10.90
C ALA A 149 13.71 -16.22 -10.78
N ASP A 150 14.71 -16.64 -11.55
CA ASP A 150 16.02 -15.99 -11.57
C ASP A 150 15.92 -14.56 -12.12
N GLY A 151 16.66 -13.62 -11.52
CA GLY A 151 16.65 -12.20 -11.89
C GLY A 151 15.37 -11.41 -11.57
N GLU A 152 14.34 -12.04 -10.99
CA GLU A 152 13.04 -11.40 -10.72
C GLU A 152 13.15 -10.16 -9.81
N ALA A 153 13.88 -10.27 -8.70
CA ALA A 153 14.11 -9.15 -7.78
C ALA A 153 14.85 -7.97 -8.46
N ASP A 154 15.84 -8.28 -9.32
CA ASP A 154 16.58 -7.27 -10.08
C ASP A 154 15.67 -6.57 -11.10
N ALA A 155 14.79 -7.31 -11.77
CA ALA A 155 13.79 -6.72 -12.67
C ALA A 155 12.85 -5.75 -11.93
N TYR A 156 12.36 -6.12 -10.75
CA TYR A 156 11.53 -5.24 -9.91
C TYR A 156 12.30 -3.99 -9.45
N ASN A 157 13.56 -4.14 -9.03
CA ASN A 157 14.41 -3.00 -8.68
C ASN A 157 14.62 -2.05 -9.87
N LYS A 158 14.88 -2.57 -11.07
CA LYS A 158 15.02 -1.79 -12.29
C LYS A 158 13.74 -1.06 -12.68
N LEU A 159 12.58 -1.72 -12.56
CA LEU A 159 11.27 -1.10 -12.82
C LEU A 159 11.06 0.12 -11.90
N ILE A 160 11.27 -0.05 -10.60
CA ILE A 160 11.08 1.05 -9.63
C ILE A 160 12.10 2.17 -9.85
N ALA A 161 13.37 1.83 -10.11
CA ALA A 161 14.39 2.82 -10.44
C ALA A 161 14.02 3.62 -11.69
N ALA A 162 13.47 2.97 -12.72
CA ALA A 162 13.02 3.63 -13.95
C ALA A 162 11.81 4.55 -13.70
N LEU A 163 10.82 4.12 -12.92
CA LEU A 163 9.68 4.97 -12.52
C LEU A 163 10.15 6.19 -11.73
N GLY A 164 11.05 5.99 -10.76
CA GLY A 164 11.63 7.06 -9.96
C GLY A 164 12.46 8.04 -10.79
N LYS A 165 13.22 7.55 -11.78
CA LYS A 165 13.93 8.40 -12.73
C LYS A 165 12.96 9.22 -13.59
N ALA A 166 11.97 8.57 -14.20
CA ALA A 166 11.01 9.21 -15.07
C ALA A 166 10.22 10.33 -14.35
N ALA A 167 9.81 10.09 -13.10
CA ALA A 167 9.08 11.07 -12.30
C ALA A 167 9.90 12.35 -11.99
N ARG A 168 11.22 12.21 -11.87
CA ARG A 168 12.14 13.33 -11.62
C ARG A 168 12.47 14.11 -12.90
N GLU A 169 12.51 13.44 -14.05
CA GLU A 169 12.99 14.03 -15.33
C GLU A 169 11.87 14.55 -16.26
N GLN A 170 10.61 14.09 -16.13
CA GLN A 170 9.52 14.47 -17.05
C GLN A 170 8.92 15.87 -16.78
N ILE A 171 9.66 16.93 -17.10
CA ILE A 171 9.13 18.29 -17.31
C ILE A 171 9.09 18.67 -18.80
N ILE A 172 9.90 18.06 -19.66
CA ILE A 172 10.21 18.67 -20.97
C ILE A 172 9.18 18.37 -22.08
N MET A 173 8.44 17.25 -22.05
CA MET A 173 7.56 16.91 -23.18
C MET A 173 6.18 17.58 -23.16
N ALA A 174 5.62 17.92 -22.00
CA ALA A 174 4.30 18.58 -21.96
C ALA A 174 4.34 20.04 -22.42
N ILE A 175 5.51 20.71 -22.32
CA ILE A 175 5.68 22.10 -22.77
C ILE A 175 6.05 22.15 -24.27
N LEU A 176 6.73 21.13 -24.80
CA LEU A 176 7.14 21.12 -26.22
C LEU A 176 6.00 20.83 -27.21
N PHE A 177 4.90 20.20 -26.79
CA PHE A 177 3.73 19.98 -27.67
C PHE A 177 2.72 21.15 -27.68
N SER A 178 2.87 22.15 -26.81
CA SER A 178 1.99 23.35 -26.80
C SER A 178 2.52 24.52 -27.65
N SER A 179 3.76 24.46 -28.15
CA SER A 179 4.43 25.60 -28.81
C SER A 179 4.56 25.45 -30.34
N LYS A 180 3.91 24.45 -30.95
CA LYS A 180 3.87 24.27 -32.42
C LYS A 180 2.49 24.53 -33.01
N TRP A 181 1.84 25.63 -32.64
CA TRP A 181 0.75 26.25 -33.40
C TRP A 181 0.62 27.74 -33.03
N VAL A 182 1.63 28.55 -33.31
CA VAL A 182 1.47 30.01 -33.46
C VAL A 182 2.44 30.46 -34.55
N ILE A 183 1.84 30.70 -35.73
CA ILE A 183 2.32 31.33 -36.99
C ILE A 183 3.32 30.53 -37.83
#